data_AF-A0A6A5UAK8-F1
#
_entry.id   AF-A0A6A5UAK8-F1
#
_cell.length_a   1.000
_cell.length_b   1.000
_cell.length_c   1.000
_cell.angle_alpha   90.00
_cell.angle_beta   90.00
_cell.angle_gamma   90.00
#
_symmetry.space_group_name_H-M   'P 1'
#
loop_
_entity.id
_entity.type
_entity.pdbx_description
1 polymer ?
#
loop_
_entity_poly.entity_id
_entity_poly.type
_entity_poly.pdbx_seq_one_letter_code
_entity_poly.pdbx_strand_id
1 'polypeptide(L)'
;MYSKFHDDLLQDYSEAELAHYIIASPRIEPTSSVFLLSATLLAKHYQPPLVEDMVKATEVARQLGTRTPCIKRIIMNEANAYCIMERIRGNTLEEMWTKLGWFTTVKLALQLRLFVNLLRSVTSSTAGSLSTGECRSFWLEDRFGLPARSGPANIACFLRFWVNFTSLRKAIEEATNPVSVVPKERLPPVAQTFVFTHHDLAPRNIQLDPFGQLWLLDWDYAGFYPIYFDMFTRWRWNVFSWIAVGYYEQDARILRQIRTYGWQRQVTTVHICGYRNEDNEGDEDGNPPTNHWAVSLQLDSGGFVMLDMAPGYGSDGRRGKIHLASLASKEDMHTQDTIKTLSFLLKAHTTVENITKLINSKGRERYTFTEEEEGCRFWVYTFISDLEAAGYVDAGSEQSSWTAVSYYWRNPSGYEARTVKEGTFY
;
A
#
# COMPACT_ATOMS: atom_id res chain seq x y z
N MET A 1 21.84 -17.34 24.82
CA MET A 1 22.32 -18.64 24.30
C MET A 1 22.10 -18.59 22.79
N TYR A 2 23.14 -18.41 21.97
CA TYR A 2 22.97 -18.41 20.51
C TYR A 2 22.54 -19.82 20.10
N SER A 3 21.36 -19.96 19.48
CA SER A 3 20.97 -21.24 18.89
C SER A 3 22.01 -21.60 17.83
N LYS A 4 22.56 -22.82 17.91
CA LYS A 4 23.58 -23.31 16.96
C LYS A 4 22.88 -23.73 15.67
N PHE A 5 22.29 -22.79 14.95
CA PHE A 5 21.85 -23.04 13.59
C PHE A 5 23.07 -23.25 12.69
N HIS A 6 23.08 -24.34 11.92
CA HIS A 6 24.17 -24.74 11.04
C HIS A 6 23.70 -24.71 9.58
N ASP A 7 24.27 -23.81 8.76
CA ASP A 7 23.88 -23.60 7.36
C ASP A 7 24.00 -24.89 6.52
N ASP A 8 24.98 -25.76 6.83
CA ASP A 8 25.27 -27.02 6.16
C ASP A 8 24.20 -28.10 6.40
N LEU A 9 23.48 -28.02 7.52
CA LEU A 9 22.38 -28.93 7.87
C LEU A 9 21.01 -28.44 7.41
N LEU A 10 20.95 -27.37 6.60
CA LEU A 10 19.70 -26.73 6.17
C LEU A 10 18.69 -27.72 5.58
N GLN A 11 19.15 -28.75 4.87
CA GLN A 11 18.27 -29.76 4.26
C GLN A 11 17.92 -30.91 5.22
N ASP A 12 18.72 -31.11 6.27
CA ASP A 12 18.56 -32.23 7.21
C ASP A 12 17.59 -31.89 8.36
N TYR A 13 17.44 -30.60 8.71
CA TYR A 13 16.48 -30.17 9.71
C TYR A 13 15.04 -30.51 9.30
N SER A 14 14.22 -30.95 10.25
CA SER A 14 12.77 -31.02 10.07
C SER A 14 12.16 -29.61 9.93
N GLU A 15 10.96 -29.52 9.39
CA GLU A 15 10.27 -28.23 9.25
C GLU A 15 9.99 -27.57 10.60
N ALA A 16 9.69 -28.37 11.63
CA ALA A 16 9.47 -27.89 12.99
C ALA A 16 10.74 -27.32 13.62
N GLU A 17 11.89 -27.98 13.41
CA GLU A 17 13.19 -27.48 13.87
C GLU A 17 13.56 -26.17 13.16
N LEU A 18 13.37 -26.10 11.84
CA LEU A 18 13.63 -24.87 11.08
C LEU A 18 12.72 -23.72 11.53
N ALA A 19 11.44 -23.96 11.72
CA ALA A 19 10.51 -22.96 12.24
C ALA A 19 10.98 -22.45 13.61
N HIS A 20 11.43 -23.34 14.50
CA HIS A 20 11.98 -22.96 15.79
C HIS A 20 13.23 -22.08 15.65
N TYR A 21 14.21 -22.46 14.82
CA TYR A 21 15.40 -21.66 14.58
C TYR A 21 15.08 -20.28 13.98
N ILE A 22 14.14 -20.22 13.03
CA ILE A 22 13.73 -18.97 12.40
C ILE A 22 13.09 -18.02 13.42
N ILE A 23 12.12 -18.50 14.21
CA ILE A 23 11.41 -17.67 15.19
C ILE A 23 12.36 -17.18 16.29
N ALA A 24 13.36 -18.00 16.67
CA ALA A 24 14.39 -17.64 17.62
C ALA A 24 15.46 -16.68 17.07
N SER A 25 15.49 -16.45 15.75
CA SER A 25 16.51 -15.61 15.11
C SER A 25 16.19 -14.11 15.23
N PRO A 26 17.22 -13.24 15.28
CA PRO A 26 17.01 -11.79 15.25
C PRO A 26 16.28 -11.37 13.98
N ARG A 27 15.38 -10.39 14.07
CA ARG A 27 14.75 -9.78 12.90
C ARG A 27 15.58 -8.59 12.40
N ILE A 28 15.48 -8.25 11.11
CA ILE A 28 16.16 -7.06 10.54
C ILE A 28 15.67 -5.78 11.23
N GLU A 29 14.36 -5.70 11.46
CA GLU A 29 13.73 -4.71 12.33
C GLU A 29 12.81 -5.46 13.29
N PRO A 30 12.55 -4.95 14.51
CA PRO A 30 11.72 -5.64 15.50
C PRO A 30 10.37 -6.13 14.95
N THR A 31 9.82 -5.40 13.97
CA THR A 31 8.52 -5.69 13.35
C THR A 31 8.57 -6.28 11.94
N SER A 32 9.77 -6.61 11.44
CA SER A 32 9.93 -7.17 10.09
C SER A 32 9.45 -8.62 10.03
N SER A 33 8.94 -9.05 8.88
CA SER A 33 8.72 -10.47 8.55
C SER A 33 10.03 -11.18 8.16
N VAL A 34 11.18 -10.48 8.21
CA VAL A 34 12.49 -11.00 7.82
C VAL A 34 13.35 -11.31 9.05
N PHE A 35 13.76 -12.57 9.14
CA PHE A 35 14.57 -13.17 10.19
C PHE A 35 15.99 -13.43 9.68
N LEU A 36 16.99 -12.99 10.44
CA LEU A 36 18.41 -13.21 10.18
C LEU A 36 18.83 -14.57 10.72
N LEU A 37 18.49 -15.62 9.97
CA LEU A 37 18.74 -17.02 10.35
C LEU A 37 20.24 -17.30 10.58
N SER A 38 21.11 -16.71 9.75
CA SER A 38 22.56 -16.81 9.95
C SER A 38 23.33 -15.63 9.31
N ALA A 39 24.65 -15.77 9.26
CA ALA A 39 25.52 -14.83 8.55
C ALA A 39 25.42 -14.93 7.01
N THR A 40 24.78 -15.99 6.49
CA THR A 40 24.63 -16.24 5.04
C THR A 40 23.19 -16.49 4.61
N LEU A 41 22.28 -16.77 5.55
CA LEU A 41 20.87 -17.04 5.27
C LEU A 41 19.95 -16.06 6.01
N LEU A 42 18.82 -15.76 5.38
CA LEU A 42 17.68 -15.12 5.99
C LEU A 42 16.42 -15.93 5.70
N ALA A 43 15.38 -15.76 6.52
CA ALA A 43 14.06 -16.31 6.28
C ALA A 43 13.05 -15.17 6.23
N LYS A 44 12.15 -15.16 5.23
CA LYS A 44 11.02 -14.22 5.17
C LYS A 44 9.72 -14.97 5.38
N HIS A 45 8.88 -14.45 6.27
CA HIS A 45 7.56 -14.99 6.59
C HIS A 45 6.51 -14.47 5.61
N TYR A 46 5.58 -15.35 5.27
CA TYR A 46 4.49 -15.14 4.32
C TYR A 46 3.21 -15.81 4.82
N GLN A 47 2.07 -15.26 4.38
CA GLN A 47 0.82 -16.03 4.32
C GLN A 47 0.95 -17.09 3.23
N PRO A 48 0.53 -18.36 3.46
CA PRO A 48 0.74 -19.45 2.50
C PRO A 48 0.34 -19.15 1.04
N PRO A 49 -0.78 -18.47 0.73
CA PRO A 49 -1.16 -18.17 -0.66
C PRO A 49 -0.19 -17.24 -1.40
N LEU A 50 0.58 -16.42 -0.67
CA LEU A 50 1.44 -15.40 -1.26
C LEU A 50 2.83 -15.94 -1.64
N VAL A 51 3.26 -17.06 -1.04
CA VAL A 51 4.63 -17.57 -1.19
C VAL A 51 4.89 -18.08 -2.61
N GLU A 52 3.90 -18.72 -3.24
CA GLU A 52 4.08 -19.37 -4.55
C GLU A 52 4.41 -18.35 -5.65
N ASP A 53 3.70 -17.23 -5.68
CA ASP A 53 3.92 -16.17 -6.67
C ASP A 53 5.29 -15.53 -6.52
N MET A 54 5.70 -15.24 -5.28
CA MET A 54 7.01 -14.66 -4.98
C MET A 54 8.13 -15.62 -5.39
N VAL A 55 8.00 -16.92 -5.07
CA VAL A 55 8.98 -17.95 -5.44
C VAL A 55 9.12 -18.00 -6.95
N LYS A 56 7.99 -18.06 -7.66
CA LYS A 56 7.98 -18.16 -9.12
C LYS A 56 8.59 -16.92 -9.77
N ALA A 57 8.27 -15.73 -9.29
CA ALA A 57 8.85 -14.48 -9.77
C ALA A 57 10.37 -14.45 -9.56
N THR A 58 10.84 -14.83 -8.37
CA THR A 58 12.27 -14.86 -8.02
C THR A 58 13.04 -15.85 -8.90
N GLU A 59 12.48 -17.04 -9.12
CA GLU A 59 13.07 -18.08 -9.98
C GLU A 59 13.17 -17.64 -11.44
N VAL A 60 12.08 -17.10 -12.01
CA VAL A 60 12.07 -16.62 -13.40
C VAL A 60 13.06 -15.47 -13.58
N ALA A 61 13.09 -14.51 -12.66
CA ALA A 61 14.07 -13.42 -12.69
C ALA A 61 15.51 -13.94 -12.66
N ARG A 62 15.79 -14.95 -11.81
CA ARG A 62 17.10 -15.59 -11.72
C ARG A 62 17.47 -16.32 -13.02
N GLN A 63 16.54 -17.06 -13.61
CA GLN A 63 16.75 -17.78 -14.88
C GLN A 63 17.04 -16.82 -16.04
N LEU A 64 16.48 -15.61 -16.01
CA LEU A 64 16.76 -14.56 -16.96
C LEU A 64 18.15 -13.90 -16.76
N GLY A 65 18.88 -14.26 -15.71
CA GLY A 65 20.20 -13.71 -15.40
C GLY A 65 20.16 -12.45 -14.53
N THR A 66 19.01 -12.13 -13.93
CA THR A 66 18.93 -11.09 -12.90
C THR A 66 19.54 -11.60 -11.59
N ARG A 67 20.27 -10.75 -10.88
CA ARG A 67 20.79 -11.11 -9.56
C ARG A 67 19.69 -10.98 -8.50
N THR A 68 19.25 -12.13 -8.03
CA THR A 68 18.23 -12.27 -6.98
C THR A 68 18.72 -13.24 -5.90
N PRO A 69 18.29 -13.07 -4.63
CA PRO A 69 18.56 -14.04 -3.58
C PRO A 69 18.16 -15.46 -4.02
N CYS A 70 19.05 -16.44 -3.89
CA CYS A 70 18.67 -17.83 -4.15
C CYS A 70 17.78 -18.33 -3.02
N ILE A 71 16.57 -18.77 -3.37
CA ILE A 71 15.73 -19.54 -2.45
C ILE A 71 16.38 -20.89 -2.22
N LYS A 72 16.55 -21.28 -0.96
CA LYS A 72 17.24 -22.51 -0.55
C LYS A 72 16.27 -23.58 -0.05
N ARG A 73 15.24 -23.16 0.67
CA ARG A 73 14.21 -24.04 1.22
C ARG A 73 12.96 -23.24 1.57
N ILE A 74 11.80 -23.84 1.39
CA ILE A 74 10.51 -23.30 1.83
C ILE A 74 9.95 -24.28 2.85
N ILE A 75 9.44 -23.78 3.96
CA ILE A 75 8.67 -24.56 4.92
C ILE A 75 7.27 -23.94 5.03
N MET A 76 6.24 -24.78 5.13
CA MET A 76 4.86 -24.34 5.10
C MET A 76 4.01 -25.18 6.04
N ASN A 77 3.17 -24.51 6.82
CA ASN A 77 2.07 -25.12 7.55
C ASN A 77 0.76 -24.39 7.22
N GLU A 78 -0.36 -24.84 7.79
CA GLU A 78 -1.70 -24.30 7.48
C GLU A 78 -1.81 -22.78 7.70
N ALA A 79 -1.03 -22.20 8.60
CA ALA A 79 -1.11 -20.79 8.96
C ALA A 79 0.09 -19.94 8.50
N ASN A 80 1.23 -20.55 8.16
CA ASN A 80 2.49 -19.84 7.96
C ASN A 80 3.34 -20.48 6.87
N ALA A 81 3.96 -19.64 6.04
CA ALA A 81 5.05 -20.03 5.16
C ALA A 81 6.32 -19.26 5.50
N TYR A 82 7.46 -19.94 5.50
CA TYR A 82 8.77 -19.29 5.60
C TYR A 82 9.62 -19.65 4.39
N CYS A 83 10.12 -18.63 3.70
CA CYS A 83 11.04 -18.78 2.58
C CYS A 83 12.47 -18.48 3.06
N ILE A 84 13.31 -19.51 3.10
CA ILE A 84 14.73 -19.42 3.49
C ILE A 84 15.55 -19.16 2.23
N MET A 85 16.34 -18.09 2.23
CA MET A 85 17.08 -17.63 1.06
C MET A 85 18.44 -17.04 1.42
N GLU A 86 19.29 -16.86 0.41
CA GLU A 86 20.61 -16.22 0.56
C GLU A 86 20.47 -14.80 1.10
N ARG A 87 21.25 -14.51 2.14
CA ARG A 87 21.43 -13.16 2.64
C ARG A 87 22.48 -12.44 1.81
N ILE A 88 22.04 -11.46 1.04
CA ILE A 88 22.94 -10.56 0.32
C ILE A 88 23.59 -9.62 1.33
N ARG A 89 24.92 -9.54 1.31
CA ARG A 89 25.69 -8.62 2.16
C ARG A 89 25.85 -7.28 1.45
N GLY A 90 25.90 -6.20 2.22
CA GLY A 90 26.12 -4.85 1.72
C GLY A 90 24.99 -3.91 2.09
N ASN A 91 24.92 -2.75 1.43
CA ASN A 91 24.00 -1.66 1.78
C ASN A 91 22.92 -1.49 0.72
N THR A 92 21.75 -1.03 1.14
CA THR A 92 20.71 -0.66 0.17
C THR A 92 21.12 0.56 -0.63
N LEU A 93 20.55 0.71 -1.82
CA LEU A 93 20.77 1.88 -2.65
C LEU A 93 20.23 3.15 -1.96
N GLU A 94 19.19 3.01 -1.13
CA GLU A 94 18.67 4.08 -0.29
C GLU A 94 19.72 4.63 0.69
N GLU A 95 20.38 3.75 1.44
CA GLU A 95 21.44 4.12 2.40
C GLU A 95 22.64 4.77 1.72
N MET A 96 22.98 4.29 0.52
CA MET A 96 24.12 4.76 -0.25
C MET A 96 23.82 5.99 -1.11
N TRP A 97 22.55 6.34 -1.31
CA TRP A 97 22.13 7.29 -2.34
C TRP A 97 22.87 8.63 -2.29
N THR A 98 23.05 9.18 -1.08
CA THR A 98 23.73 10.46 -0.84
C THR A 98 25.25 10.37 -0.96
N LYS A 99 25.82 9.17 -0.85
CA LYS A 99 27.25 8.88 -0.89
C LYS A 99 27.74 8.53 -2.31
N LEU A 100 26.83 8.28 -3.25
CA LEU A 100 27.17 7.89 -4.61
C LEU A 100 27.61 9.08 -5.48
N GLY A 101 28.79 8.94 -6.09
CA GLY A 101 29.26 9.81 -7.16
C GLY A 101 28.56 9.53 -8.50
N TRP A 102 28.58 10.53 -9.40
CA TRP A 102 27.86 10.49 -10.69
C TRP A 102 28.22 9.28 -11.57
N PHE A 103 29.51 8.96 -11.72
CA PHE A 103 29.94 7.82 -12.52
C PHE A 103 29.37 6.50 -12.02
N THR A 104 29.39 6.29 -10.70
CA THR A 104 28.81 5.10 -10.06
C THR A 104 27.29 5.09 -10.24
N THR A 105 26.60 6.22 -10.08
CA THR A 105 25.16 6.32 -10.34
C THR A 105 24.80 5.88 -11.76
N VAL A 106 25.53 6.34 -12.78
CA VAL A 106 25.29 5.95 -14.18
C VAL A 106 25.58 4.46 -14.39
N LYS A 107 26.68 3.93 -13.87
CA LYS A 107 27.03 2.51 -13.95
C LYS A 107 25.94 1.62 -13.36
N LEU A 108 25.45 1.97 -12.17
CA LEU A 108 24.37 1.24 -11.50
C LEU A 108 23.07 1.35 -12.29
N ALA A 109 22.74 2.53 -12.83
CA ALA A 109 21.55 2.70 -13.67
C ALA A 109 21.59 1.82 -14.92
N LEU A 110 22.76 1.69 -15.56
CA LEU A 110 22.94 0.81 -16.73
C LEU A 110 22.79 -0.67 -16.35
N GLN A 111 23.32 -1.08 -15.20
CA GLN A 111 23.15 -2.46 -14.73
C GLN A 111 21.68 -2.76 -14.38
N LEU A 112 20.97 -1.83 -13.74
CA LEU A 112 19.53 -1.97 -13.52
C LEU A 112 18.77 -2.00 -14.86
N ARG A 113 19.20 -1.23 -15.86
CA ARG A 113 18.62 -1.27 -17.22
C ARG A 113 18.71 -2.64 -17.85
N LEU A 114 19.85 -3.30 -17.70
CA LEU A 114 20.03 -4.66 -18.19
C LEU A 114 19.02 -5.60 -17.52
N PHE A 115 18.86 -5.54 -16.20
CA PHE A 115 17.87 -6.36 -15.49
C PHE A 115 16.45 -6.07 -15.96
N VAL A 116 16.04 -4.79 -16.02
CA VAL A 116 14.71 -4.42 -16.49
C VAL A 116 14.44 -4.92 -17.91
N ASN A 117 15.42 -4.82 -18.82
CA ASN A 117 15.28 -5.35 -20.17
C ASN A 117 15.15 -6.88 -20.21
N LEU A 118 15.91 -7.60 -19.36
CA LEU A 118 15.81 -9.05 -19.25
C LEU A 118 14.43 -9.48 -18.76
N LEU A 119 13.92 -8.84 -17.69
CA LEU A 119 12.56 -9.09 -17.20
C LEU A 119 11.53 -8.83 -18.30
N ARG A 120 11.62 -7.67 -18.97
CA ARG A 120 10.67 -7.28 -20.01
C ARG A 120 10.70 -8.12 -21.29
N SER A 121 11.74 -8.93 -21.49
CA SER A 121 11.75 -9.90 -22.59
C SER A 121 10.72 -11.02 -22.39
N VAL A 122 10.25 -11.23 -21.16
CA VAL A 122 9.17 -12.17 -20.85
C VAL A 122 7.84 -11.42 -20.87
N THR A 123 6.91 -11.94 -21.66
CA THR A 123 5.63 -11.31 -21.92
C THR A 123 4.46 -12.22 -21.60
N SER A 124 3.31 -11.62 -21.28
CA SER A 124 2.04 -12.31 -21.09
C SER A 124 0.89 -11.58 -21.80
N SER A 125 -0.12 -12.33 -22.22
CA SER A 125 -1.39 -11.78 -22.72
C SER A 125 -2.32 -11.32 -21.60
N THR A 126 -2.03 -11.68 -20.35
CA THR A 126 -2.80 -11.31 -19.17
C THR A 126 -1.92 -10.70 -18.08
N ALA A 127 -2.46 -9.73 -17.36
CA ALA A 127 -1.82 -9.09 -16.22
C ALA A 127 -1.93 -9.93 -14.94
N GLY A 128 -1.04 -9.66 -13.99
CA GLY A 128 -1.01 -10.28 -12.67
C GLY A 128 0.23 -11.14 -12.40
N SER A 129 0.27 -11.75 -11.22
CA SER A 129 1.37 -12.58 -10.74
C SER A 129 1.59 -13.83 -11.62
N LEU A 130 2.75 -14.49 -11.44
CA LEU A 130 3.17 -15.56 -12.34
C LEU A 130 2.42 -16.88 -12.13
N SER A 131 1.98 -17.17 -10.90
CA SER A 131 1.33 -18.44 -10.57
C SER A 131 -0.19 -18.27 -10.52
N THR A 132 -0.66 -17.44 -9.58
CA THR A 132 -2.09 -17.24 -9.35
C THR A 132 -2.71 -16.34 -10.42
N GLY A 133 -1.92 -15.42 -10.99
CA GLY A 133 -2.41 -14.39 -11.89
C GLY A 133 -3.09 -13.23 -11.15
N GLU A 134 -3.01 -13.19 -9.81
CA GLU A 134 -3.56 -12.11 -9.03
C GLU A 134 -2.91 -10.77 -9.41
N CYS A 135 -3.74 -9.77 -9.66
CA CYS A 135 -3.27 -8.43 -9.95
C CYS A 135 -2.95 -7.71 -8.63
N ARG A 136 -1.78 -8.02 -8.06
CA ARG A 136 -1.24 -7.35 -6.87
C ARG A 136 -0.44 -6.13 -7.29
N SER A 137 -0.82 -4.96 -6.80
CA SER A 137 -0.09 -3.75 -7.14
C SER A 137 -0.11 -2.77 -6.00
N PHE A 138 1.08 -2.27 -5.68
CA PHE A 138 1.28 -1.13 -4.80
C PHE A 138 0.44 0.11 -5.21
N TRP A 139 0.06 0.21 -6.48
CA TRP A 139 -0.75 1.30 -7.05
C TRP A 139 -2.25 0.99 -7.16
N LEU A 140 -2.69 -0.25 -6.92
CA LEU A 140 -4.06 -0.73 -7.20
C LEU A 140 -4.74 -1.39 -5.99
N GLU A 141 -4.22 -1.21 -4.77
CA GLU A 141 -4.91 -1.60 -3.52
C GLU A 141 -6.13 -0.69 -3.27
N ASP A 142 -7.12 -0.75 -4.16
CA ASP A 142 -8.50 -0.32 -3.91
C ASP A 142 -9.40 -1.56 -3.85
N ARG A 143 -10.53 -1.45 -3.13
CA ARG A 143 -11.50 -2.51 -2.83
C ARG A 143 -12.11 -3.18 -4.08
N PHE A 144 -11.82 -2.66 -5.29
CA PHE A 144 -12.30 -3.12 -6.60
C PHE A 144 -11.20 -3.76 -7.48
N GLY A 145 -10.13 -4.28 -6.87
CA GLY A 145 -8.95 -4.86 -7.55
C GLY A 145 -9.25 -5.64 -8.84
N LEU A 146 -8.29 -5.62 -9.77
CA LEU A 146 -8.45 -6.31 -11.05
C LEU A 146 -8.59 -7.83 -10.85
N PRO A 147 -9.52 -8.50 -11.55
CA PRO A 147 -9.61 -9.95 -11.54
C PRO A 147 -8.27 -10.58 -11.92
N ALA A 148 -8.00 -11.76 -11.36
CA ALA A 148 -6.82 -12.52 -11.73
C ALA A 148 -6.77 -12.74 -13.26
N ARG A 149 -5.57 -12.65 -13.84
CA ARG A 149 -5.32 -12.82 -15.28
C ARG A 149 -6.09 -11.82 -16.15
N SER A 150 -6.14 -10.57 -15.71
CA SER A 150 -6.85 -9.50 -16.43
C SER A 150 -6.21 -9.19 -17.79
N GLY A 151 -6.99 -9.28 -18.86
CA GLY A 151 -6.52 -8.94 -20.21
C GLY A 151 -6.44 -7.42 -20.48
N PRO A 152 -5.96 -7.02 -21.67
CA PRO A 152 -5.86 -5.61 -22.06
C PRO A 152 -7.19 -4.85 -21.98
N ALA A 153 -8.33 -5.51 -22.27
CA ALA A 153 -9.65 -4.90 -22.14
C ALA A 153 -10.00 -4.57 -20.67
N ASN A 154 -9.68 -5.46 -19.72
CA ASN A 154 -9.93 -5.24 -18.30
C ASN A 154 -9.05 -4.11 -17.77
N ILE A 155 -7.77 -4.09 -18.17
CA ILE A 155 -6.83 -3.02 -17.84
C ILE A 155 -7.27 -1.69 -18.46
N ALA A 156 -7.74 -1.71 -19.71
CA ALA A 156 -8.28 -0.53 -20.37
C ALA A 156 -9.53 0.00 -19.67
N CYS A 157 -10.46 -0.87 -19.31
CA CYS A 157 -11.64 -0.51 -18.54
C CYS A 157 -11.27 0.05 -17.18
N PHE A 158 -10.32 -0.58 -16.47
CA PHE A 158 -9.82 -0.09 -15.20
C PHE A 158 -9.18 1.29 -15.33
N LEU A 159 -8.22 1.47 -16.24
CA LEU A 159 -7.59 2.77 -16.47
C LEU A 159 -8.60 3.82 -16.94
N ARG A 160 -9.54 3.45 -17.82
CA ARG A 160 -10.60 4.33 -18.31
C ARG A 160 -11.55 4.74 -17.20
N PHE A 161 -11.91 3.80 -16.32
CA PHE A 161 -12.69 4.06 -15.12
C PHE A 161 -11.94 5.10 -14.30
N TRP A 162 -10.70 4.85 -13.87
CA TRP A 162 -9.93 5.77 -13.04
C TRP A 162 -9.63 7.13 -13.67
N VAL A 163 -9.38 7.18 -14.99
CA VAL A 163 -9.14 8.44 -15.72
C VAL A 163 -10.41 9.27 -15.84
N ASN A 164 -11.56 8.64 -16.07
CA ASN A 164 -12.85 9.34 -16.17
C ASN A 164 -13.62 9.36 -14.83
N PHE A 165 -13.02 8.85 -13.76
CA PHE A 165 -13.68 8.70 -12.48
C PHE A 165 -13.91 10.09 -11.88
N THR A 166 -15.13 10.60 -12.07
CA THR A 166 -15.63 11.79 -11.39
C THR A 166 -16.47 11.40 -10.17
N SER A 167 -17.26 10.32 -10.28
CA SER A 167 -18.06 9.69 -9.23
C SER A 167 -18.55 8.30 -9.68
N LEU A 168 -18.73 7.33 -8.76
CA LEU A 168 -19.35 6.00 -9.03
C LEU A 168 -20.77 6.11 -9.60
N ARG A 169 -21.59 7.13 -9.30
CA ARG A 169 -22.94 7.29 -9.86
C ARG A 169 -22.88 7.42 -11.38
N LYS A 170 -21.93 8.22 -11.86
CA LYS A 170 -21.67 8.39 -13.29
C LYS A 170 -21.06 7.13 -13.91
N ALA A 171 -20.21 6.42 -13.17
CA ALA A 171 -19.65 5.14 -13.62
C ALA A 171 -20.71 4.02 -13.69
N ILE A 172 -21.67 3.99 -12.75
CA ILE A 172 -22.82 3.07 -12.73
C ILE A 172 -23.78 3.43 -13.86
N GLU A 173 -24.11 4.71 -14.06
CA GLU A 173 -24.93 5.21 -15.18
C GLU A 173 -24.27 4.89 -16.54
N GLU A 174 -22.96 5.01 -16.68
CA GLU A 174 -22.22 4.63 -17.91
C GLU A 174 -22.14 3.11 -18.11
N ALA A 175 -22.10 2.32 -17.03
CA ALA A 175 -22.12 0.86 -17.08
C ALA A 175 -23.54 0.31 -17.38
N THR A 176 -24.59 0.99 -16.94
CA THR A 176 -26.00 0.60 -17.20
C THR A 176 -26.56 1.15 -18.50
N ASN A 177 -26.06 2.30 -18.98
CA ASN A 177 -26.39 2.89 -20.29
C ASN A 177 -25.10 3.29 -21.02
N PRO A 178 -24.54 2.42 -21.88
CA PRO A 178 -23.33 2.71 -22.62
C PRO A 178 -23.64 3.65 -23.80
N VAL A 179 -24.03 4.90 -23.53
CA VAL A 179 -24.01 5.95 -24.54
C VAL A 179 -22.55 6.38 -24.70
N SER A 180 -22.02 6.23 -25.92
CA SER A 180 -20.65 6.52 -26.28
C SER A 180 -20.34 8.03 -26.17
N VAL A 181 -20.11 8.52 -24.96
CA VAL A 181 -19.43 9.81 -24.78
C VAL A 181 -17.96 9.55 -25.03
N VAL A 182 -17.49 9.94 -26.23
CA VAL A 182 -16.07 9.94 -26.58
C VAL A 182 -15.38 11.06 -25.79
N PRO A 183 -14.47 10.75 -24.84
CA PRO A 183 -13.74 11.79 -24.12
C PRO A 183 -12.76 12.52 -25.05
N LYS A 184 -12.50 13.80 -24.77
CA LYS A 184 -11.60 14.68 -25.55
C LYS A 184 -10.12 14.27 -25.52
N GLU A 185 -9.71 13.35 -24.65
CA GLU A 185 -8.31 12.92 -24.54
C GLU A 185 -8.14 11.46 -24.95
N ARG A 186 -7.25 11.23 -25.91
CA ARG A 186 -6.89 9.89 -26.37
C ARG A 186 -6.09 9.20 -25.27
N LEU A 187 -6.69 8.21 -24.60
CA LEU A 187 -5.93 7.22 -23.84
C LEU A 187 -4.84 6.65 -24.76
N PRO A 188 -3.58 6.52 -24.30
CA PRO A 188 -2.56 5.80 -25.04
C PRO A 188 -3.08 4.37 -25.29
N PRO A 189 -2.71 3.76 -26.42
CA PRO A 189 -3.12 2.41 -26.74
C PRO A 189 -2.76 1.50 -25.56
N VAL A 190 -3.76 0.83 -24.99
CA VAL A 190 -3.49 -0.14 -23.93
C VAL A 190 -2.62 -1.21 -24.53
N ALA A 191 -1.44 -1.41 -23.94
CA ALA A 191 -0.48 -2.39 -24.39
C ALA A 191 -1.20 -3.74 -24.51
N GLN A 192 -1.23 -4.31 -25.72
CA GLN A 192 -1.86 -5.61 -25.98
C GLN A 192 -1.07 -6.76 -25.35
N THR A 193 0.12 -6.46 -24.83
CA THR A 193 1.06 -7.40 -24.25
C THR A 193 1.63 -6.78 -22.97
N PHE A 194 1.58 -7.56 -21.89
CA PHE A 194 2.15 -7.20 -20.61
C PHE A 194 3.55 -7.75 -20.50
N VAL A 195 4.42 -7.03 -19.81
CA VAL A 195 5.82 -7.41 -19.62
C VAL A 195 6.02 -7.82 -18.16
N PHE A 196 6.92 -8.76 -17.91
CA PHE A 196 7.29 -9.10 -16.55
C PHE A 196 8.01 -7.91 -15.90
N THR A 197 7.46 -7.43 -14.79
CA THR A 197 7.98 -6.32 -14.00
C THR A 197 8.17 -6.74 -12.56
N HIS A 198 9.10 -6.08 -11.88
CA HIS A 198 9.31 -6.25 -10.45
C HIS A 198 8.25 -5.49 -9.65
N HIS A 199 7.74 -4.36 -10.17
CA HIS A 199 6.61 -3.63 -9.60
C HIS A 199 6.84 -2.94 -8.23
N ASP A 200 8.04 -3.08 -7.65
CA ASP A 200 8.51 -2.32 -6.47
C ASP A 200 10.02 -2.04 -6.55
N LEU A 201 10.45 -1.45 -7.68
CA LEU A 201 11.85 -1.02 -7.90
C LEU A 201 12.18 0.26 -7.11
N ALA A 202 12.02 0.21 -5.79
CA ALA A 202 12.39 1.27 -4.89
C ALA A 202 13.86 1.14 -4.43
N PRO A 203 14.56 2.23 -4.06
CA PRO A 203 15.94 2.18 -3.57
C PRO A 203 16.17 1.23 -2.38
N ARG A 204 15.15 1.00 -1.55
CA ARG A 204 15.18 0.06 -0.42
C ARG A 204 15.26 -1.42 -0.84
N ASN A 205 14.74 -1.76 -2.02
CA ASN A 205 14.70 -3.12 -2.57
C ASN A 205 15.87 -3.40 -3.51
N ILE A 206 16.82 -2.46 -3.61
CA ILE A 206 17.99 -2.57 -4.47
C ILE A 206 19.21 -2.57 -3.55
N GLN A 207 19.96 -3.67 -3.53
CA GLN A 207 21.13 -3.81 -2.67
C GLN A 207 22.42 -3.80 -3.49
N LEU A 208 23.45 -3.16 -2.94
CA LEU A 208 24.81 -3.18 -3.46
C LEU A 208 25.64 -4.16 -2.66
N ASP A 209 26.20 -5.16 -3.33
CA ASP A 209 27.15 -6.07 -2.69
C ASP A 209 28.52 -5.41 -2.46
N PRO A 210 29.44 -6.03 -1.70
CA PRO A 210 30.76 -5.46 -1.43
C PRO A 210 31.60 -5.18 -2.68
N PHE A 211 31.25 -5.78 -3.82
CA PHE A 211 31.90 -5.57 -5.12
C PHE A 211 31.18 -4.51 -5.97
N GLY A 212 30.19 -3.82 -5.40
CA GLY A 212 29.40 -2.77 -6.05
C GLY A 212 28.47 -3.28 -7.15
N GLN A 213 28.03 -4.54 -7.08
CA GLN A 213 27.03 -5.09 -7.98
C GLN A 213 25.62 -4.97 -7.39
N LEU A 214 24.65 -4.69 -8.26
CA LEU A 214 23.24 -4.64 -7.91
C LEU A 214 22.63 -6.03 -7.75
N TRP A 215 21.81 -6.14 -6.71
CA TRP A 215 20.90 -7.23 -6.42
C TRP A 215 19.50 -6.67 -6.24
N LEU A 216 18.50 -7.34 -6.83
CA LEU A 216 17.10 -7.00 -6.66
C LEU A 216 16.47 -7.89 -5.60
N LEU A 217 15.86 -7.26 -4.60
CA LEU A 217 15.21 -7.88 -3.47
C LEU A 217 13.70 -7.68 -3.54
N ASP A 218 12.96 -8.47 -2.77
CA ASP A 218 11.52 -8.30 -2.55
C ASP A 218 10.65 -8.38 -3.82
N TRP A 219 10.42 -9.62 -4.27
CA TRP A 219 9.68 -9.94 -5.49
C TRP A 219 8.17 -10.15 -5.25
N ASP A 220 7.64 -9.74 -4.10
CA ASP A 220 6.28 -10.04 -3.66
C ASP A 220 5.19 -9.46 -4.58
N TYR A 221 5.47 -8.32 -5.20
CA TYR A 221 4.56 -7.62 -6.12
C TYR A 221 4.86 -7.88 -7.61
N ALA A 222 5.86 -8.71 -7.91
CA ALA A 222 6.29 -8.94 -9.27
C ALA A 222 5.21 -9.66 -10.09
N GLY A 223 5.07 -9.28 -11.36
CA GLY A 223 4.01 -9.79 -12.21
C GLY A 223 4.05 -9.21 -13.62
N PHE A 224 3.05 -9.53 -14.41
CA PHE A 224 2.88 -9.02 -15.76
C PHE A 224 2.05 -7.75 -15.75
N TYR A 225 2.64 -6.63 -16.16
CA TYR A 225 1.97 -5.32 -16.15
C TYR A 225 2.36 -4.47 -17.37
N PRO A 226 1.62 -3.39 -17.65
CA PRO A 226 2.01 -2.45 -18.68
C PRO A 226 3.38 -1.83 -18.39
N ILE A 227 4.16 -1.58 -19.45
CA ILE A 227 5.57 -1.15 -19.37
C ILE A 227 5.81 0.13 -18.53
N TYR A 228 4.78 0.95 -18.33
CA TYR A 228 4.85 2.24 -17.64
C TYR A 228 4.59 2.17 -16.13
N PHE A 229 4.32 1.00 -15.56
CA PHE A 229 4.03 0.85 -14.11
C PHE A 229 5.29 0.93 -13.21
N ASP A 230 6.51 0.77 -13.75
CA ASP A 230 7.78 0.79 -12.96
C ASP A 230 8.35 2.21 -12.69
N MET A 231 7.53 3.27 -12.68
CA MET A 231 8.05 4.65 -12.58
C MET A 231 7.95 5.27 -11.17
N PHE A 232 9.10 5.52 -10.53
CA PHE A 232 9.21 6.31 -9.29
C PHE A 232 9.63 7.78 -9.54
N THR A 233 9.38 8.66 -8.56
CA THR A 233 9.60 10.13 -8.63
C THR A 233 10.62 10.67 -7.61
N ARG A 234 11.75 11.26 -8.08
CA ARG A 234 12.66 12.24 -7.40
C ARG A 234 13.74 12.68 -8.40
N TRP A 235 14.22 13.94 -8.49
CA TRP A 235 15.01 14.41 -9.66
C TRP A 235 16.28 13.59 -10.06
N ARG A 236 17.22 13.29 -9.15
CA ARG A 236 18.39 12.42 -9.45
C ARG A 236 17.97 10.98 -9.69
N TRP A 237 16.92 10.58 -8.98
CA TRP A 237 16.28 9.30 -9.18
C TRP A 237 15.57 9.25 -10.55
N ASN A 238 15.08 10.37 -11.08
CA ASN A 238 14.44 10.43 -12.39
C ASN A 238 15.47 10.18 -13.47
N VAL A 239 16.66 10.79 -13.40
CA VAL A 239 17.75 10.50 -14.34
C VAL A 239 18.17 9.03 -14.24
N PHE A 240 18.34 8.51 -13.03
CA PHE A 240 18.65 7.11 -12.78
C PHE A 240 17.58 6.16 -13.36
N SER A 241 16.31 6.40 -13.05
CA SER A 241 15.16 5.66 -13.57
C SER A 241 14.95 5.83 -15.06
N TRP A 242 15.25 6.98 -15.66
CA TRP A 242 15.18 7.16 -17.12
C TRP A 242 16.24 6.32 -17.83
N ILE A 243 17.44 6.25 -17.25
CA ILE A 243 18.50 5.38 -17.76
C ILE A 243 18.11 3.91 -17.53
N ALA A 244 17.64 3.55 -16.34
CA ALA A 244 17.36 2.17 -15.94
C ALA A 244 16.07 1.60 -16.56
N VAL A 245 14.98 2.33 -16.48
CA VAL A 245 13.63 1.85 -16.83
C VAL A 245 13.19 2.37 -18.20
N GLY A 246 13.82 3.42 -18.73
CA GLY A 246 13.43 4.11 -19.97
C GLY A 246 12.57 5.34 -19.72
N TYR A 247 12.49 6.24 -20.71
CA TYR A 247 11.69 7.46 -20.64
C TYR A 247 10.33 7.25 -21.34
N TYR A 248 9.30 6.90 -20.56
CA TYR A 248 7.92 6.69 -21.03
C TYR A 248 7.01 7.85 -20.63
N GLU A 249 7.37 9.07 -21.04
CA GLU A 249 6.70 10.29 -20.55
C GLU A 249 5.23 10.39 -20.98
N GLN A 250 4.86 9.95 -22.18
CA GLN A 250 3.46 10.02 -22.65
C GLN A 250 2.54 9.03 -21.91
N ASP A 251 3.02 7.82 -21.58
CA ASP A 251 2.21 6.79 -20.90
C ASP A 251 2.17 6.99 -19.38
N ALA A 252 3.29 7.40 -18.80
CA ALA A 252 3.37 7.73 -17.38
C ALA A 252 2.70 9.07 -17.04
N ARG A 253 2.39 9.91 -18.04
CA ARG A 253 1.55 11.11 -17.84
C ARG A 253 0.21 10.73 -17.29
N ILE A 254 -0.41 9.61 -17.68
CA ILE A 254 -1.71 9.19 -17.14
C ILE A 254 -1.62 8.81 -15.67
N LEU A 255 -0.66 7.98 -15.28
CA LEU A 255 -0.45 7.64 -13.87
C LEU A 255 -0.12 8.88 -13.04
N ARG A 256 0.67 9.80 -13.60
CA ARG A 256 0.93 11.11 -12.98
C ARG A 256 -0.30 12.01 -12.97
N GLN A 257 -1.16 11.99 -13.99
CA GLN A 257 -2.36 12.80 -14.10
C GLN A 257 -3.43 12.29 -13.14
N ILE A 258 -3.63 10.98 -13.00
CA ILE A 258 -4.44 10.37 -11.94
C ILE A 258 -3.94 10.85 -10.57
N ARG A 259 -2.61 10.85 -10.37
CA ARG A 259 -1.95 11.37 -9.17
C ARG A 259 -1.96 12.91 -9.04
N THR A 260 -2.11 13.69 -10.10
CA THR A 260 -2.02 15.17 -10.03
C THR A 260 -3.41 15.79 -9.97
N TYR A 261 -4.33 15.31 -10.80
CA TYR A 261 -5.72 15.76 -10.84
C TYR A 261 -6.51 15.34 -9.61
N GLY A 262 -6.24 14.17 -9.01
CA GLY A 262 -6.87 13.77 -7.75
C GLY A 262 -6.40 14.61 -6.55
N TRP A 263 -5.14 15.03 -6.56
CA TRP A 263 -4.50 15.72 -5.42
C TRP A 263 -4.78 17.23 -5.41
N GLN A 264 -4.98 17.84 -6.57
CA GLN A 264 -5.37 19.25 -6.69
C GLN A 264 -6.88 19.49 -6.57
N ARG A 265 -7.70 18.43 -6.42
CA ARG A 265 -9.15 18.62 -6.24
C ARG A 265 -9.42 19.36 -4.94
N GLN A 266 -10.33 20.32 -5.01
CA GLN A 266 -10.76 21.06 -3.84
C GLN A 266 -11.65 20.16 -2.98
N VAL A 267 -11.36 20.14 -1.69
CA VAL A 267 -12.20 19.50 -0.67
C VAL A 267 -13.10 20.58 -0.10
N THR A 268 -14.41 20.37 -0.19
CA THR A 268 -15.43 21.33 0.23
C THR A 268 -15.86 21.09 1.68
N THR A 269 -15.95 19.82 2.07
CA THR A 269 -16.40 19.40 3.39
C THR A 269 -15.58 18.23 3.89
N VAL A 270 -15.26 18.20 5.18
CA VAL A 270 -14.78 17.00 5.86
C VAL A 270 -15.89 16.45 6.75
N HIS A 271 -16.17 15.16 6.63
CA HIS A 271 -17.12 14.44 7.45
C HIS A 271 -16.37 13.49 8.37
N ILE A 272 -16.82 13.38 9.62
CA ILE A 272 -16.42 12.29 10.51
C ILE A 272 -17.64 11.42 10.76
N CYS A 273 -17.47 10.10 10.62
CA CYS A 273 -18.57 9.14 10.59
C CYS A 273 -18.31 8.05 11.62
N GLY A 274 -19.25 7.87 12.55
CA GLY A 274 -19.30 6.72 13.46
C GLY A 274 -20.21 5.65 12.86
N TYR A 275 -19.69 4.44 12.71
CA TYR A 275 -20.43 3.31 12.15
C TYR A 275 -21.29 2.61 13.20
N ARG A 276 -22.46 2.15 12.76
CA ARG A 276 -23.42 1.42 13.57
C ARG A 276 -22.85 0.05 13.92
N ASN A 277 -23.03 -0.33 15.18
CA ASN A 277 -22.93 -1.70 15.64
C ASN A 277 -24.37 -2.22 15.75
N GLU A 278 -24.77 -3.15 14.87
CA GLU A 278 -26.17 -3.58 14.74
C GLU A 278 -26.69 -4.21 16.03
N ASP A 279 -25.91 -5.11 16.62
CA ASP A 279 -26.30 -5.87 17.80
C ASP A 279 -25.90 -5.19 19.13
N ASN A 280 -25.18 -4.06 19.05
CA ASN A 280 -24.56 -3.37 20.19
C ASN A 280 -23.66 -4.29 21.02
N GLU A 281 -23.03 -5.28 20.38
CA GLU A 281 -22.18 -6.25 21.05
C GLU A 281 -20.79 -5.67 21.34
N GLY A 282 -20.23 -6.10 22.47
CA GLY A 282 -18.82 -5.88 22.79
C GLY A 282 -17.91 -6.70 21.88
N ASP A 283 -16.59 -6.57 22.05
CA ASP A 283 -15.65 -7.43 21.35
C ASP A 283 -15.50 -8.81 22.03
N GLU A 284 -14.79 -9.72 21.36
CA GLU A 284 -14.57 -11.10 21.82
C GLU A 284 -13.77 -11.17 23.14
N ASP A 285 -13.06 -10.11 23.49
CA ASP A 285 -12.28 -9.97 24.73
C ASP A 285 -13.12 -9.43 25.91
N GLY A 286 -14.42 -9.18 25.67
CA GLY A 286 -15.37 -8.73 26.69
C GLY A 286 -15.33 -7.21 26.93
N ASN A 287 -14.70 -6.43 26.06
CA ASN A 287 -14.78 -4.97 26.14
C ASN A 287 -16.18 -4.48 25.75
N PRO A 288 -16.67 -3.40 26.37
CA PRO A 288 -17.97 -2.84 26.03
C PRO A 288 -17.99 -2.27 24.61
N PRO A 289 -19.17 -2.26 23.94
CA PRO A 289 -19.33 -1.88 22.56
C PRO A 289 -18.77 -0.48 22.26
N THR A 290 -18.31 -0.30 21.03
CA THR A 290 -17.85 0.99 20.52
C THR A 290 -18.22 1.14 19.04
N ASN A 291 -18.25 2.38 18.56
CA ASN A 291 -18.38 2.64 17.13
C ASN A 291 -16.97 2.76 16.53
N HIS A 292 -16.76 2.15 15.37
CA HIS A 292 -15.61 2.49 14.52
C HIS A 292 -15.84 3.86 13.88
N TRP A 293 -14.78 4.68 13.80
CA TRP A 293 -14.86 6.04 13.25
C TRP A 293 -13.88 6.23 12.10
N ALA A 294 -14.37 6.83 11.01
CA ALA A 294 -13.58 7.17 9.84
C ALA A 294 -13.87 8.61 9.36
N VAL A 295 -13.01 9.10 8.48
CA VAL A 295 -13.13 10.43 7.87
C VAL A 295 -13.56 10.27 6.41
N SER A 296 -14.39 11.18 5.91
CA SER A 296 -14.73 11.29 4.50
C SER A 296 -14.55 12.72 4.01
N LEU A 297 -13.77 12.90 2.95
CA LEU A 297 -13.47 14.19 2.33
C LEU A 297 -14.38 14.36 1.11
N GLN A 298 -15.31 15.31 1.16
CA GLN A 298 -16.16 15.65 0.03
C GLN A 298 -15.41 16.56 -0.94
N LEU A 299 -15.37 16.17 -2.21
CA LEU A 299 -14.75 16.93 -3.28
C LEU A 299 -15.76 17.88 -3.93
N ASP A 300 -15.28 18.98 -4.48
CA ASP A 300 -16.05 19.94 -5.30
C ASP A 300 -16.80 19.30 -6.48
N SER A 301 -16.21 18.26 -7.07
CA SER A 301 -16.77 17.43 -8.14
C SER A 301 -17.91 16.50 -7.69
N GLY A 302 -18.22 16.43 -6.40
CA GLY A 302 -19.31 15.62 -5.83
C GLY A 302 -18.91 14.21 -5.37
N GLY A 303 -17.69 13.76 -5.64
CA GLY A 303 -17.14 12.51 -5.10
C GLY A 303 -16.60 12.66 -3.67
N PHE A 304 -16.25 11.53 -3.05
CA PHE A 304 -15.70 11.48 -1.69
C PHE A 304 -14.39 10.68 -1.65
N VAL A 305 -13.51 11.02 -0.71
CA VAL A 305 -12.31 10.26 -0.37
C VAL A 305 -12.38 9.89 1.11
N MET A 306 -12.51 8.60 1.40
CA MET A 306 -12.51 8.09 2.76
C MET A 306 -11.06 7.94 3.26
N LEU A 307 -10.80 8.43 4.47
CA LEU A 307 -9.59 8.16 5.24
C LEU A 307 -10.01 7.30 6.43
N ASP A 308 -9.64 6.02 6.38
CA ASP A 308 -9.94 5.06 7.43
C ASP A 308 -8.64 4.62 8.09
N MET A 309 -8.40 5.06 9.33
CA MET A 309 -7.25 4.61 10.10
C MET A 309 -7.62 3.28 10.75
N ALA A 310 -7.01 2.20 10.26
CA ALA A 310 -7.30 0.84 10.68
C ALA A 310 -6.05 0.14 11.26
N PRO A 311 -6.21 -0.71 12.29
CA PRO A 311 -5.15 -1.59 12.78
C PRO A 311 -4.94 -2.77 11.80
N GLY A 312 -4.05 -3.69 12.13
CA GLY A 312 -3.75 -4.90 11.35
C GLY A 312 -2.40 -4.90 10.63
N TYR A 313 -1.54 -3.90 10.88
CA TYR A 313 -0.21 -3.81 10.29
C TYR A 313 0.88 -3.79 11.36
N GLY A 314 2.12 -4.07 10.96
CA GLY A 314 3.24 -4.27 11.90
C GLY A 314 3.18 -5.64 12.57
N SER A 315 4.28 -6.05 13.20
CA SER A 315 4.38 -7.41 13.79
C SER A 315 3.49 -7.63 15.00
N ASP A 316 3.03 -6.55 15.63
CA ASP A 316 2.10 -6.56 16.76
C ASP A 316 0.64 -6.39 16.30
N GLY A 317 0.39 -6.24 14.99
CA GLY A 317 -0.93 -5.96 14.44
C GLY A 317 -1.48 -4.59 14.80
N ARG A 318 -0.73 -3.76 15.52
CA ARG A 318 -1.24 -2.51 16.11
C ARG A 318 -0.82 -1.27 15.33
N ARG A 319 0.06 -1.38 14.34
CA ARG A 319 0.38 -0.23 13.50
C ARG A 319 -0.83 0.11 12.63
N GLY A 320 -1.22 1.37 12.72
CA GLY A 320 -2.25 1.94 11.90
C GLY A 320 -1.78 2.18 10.48
N LYS A 321 -2.64 1.89 9.50
CA LYS A 321 -2.50 2.35 8.11
C LYS A 321 -3.74 3.16 7.76
N ILE A 322 -3.55 4.28 7.06
CA ILE A 322 -4.66 5.02 6.47
C ILE A 322 -5.08 4.29 5.20
N HIS A 323 -6.22 3.64 5.23
CA HIS A 323 -6.89 3.14 4.05
C HIS A 323 -7.58 4.28 3.32
N LEU A 324 -7.37 4.34 2.00
CA LEU A 324 -7.99 5.32 1.12
C LEU A 324 -9.00 4.60 0.24
N ALA A 325 -10.24 5.07 0.24
CA ALA A 325 -11.27 4.61 -0.69
C ALA A 325 -11.91 5.81 -1.38
N SER A 326 -12.20 5.71 -2.67
CA SER A 326 -12.95 6.74 -3.38
C SER A 326 -14.41 6.32 -3.52
N LEU A 327 -15.32 7.19 -3.07
CA LEU A 327 -16.77 6.94 -3.12
C LEU A 327 -17.47 7.96 -4.01
N ALA A 328 -18.59 7.56 -4.59
CA ALA A 328 -19.32 8.35 -5.58
C ALA A 328 -20.16 9.48 -5.06
N SER A 329 -20.77 9.17 -3.92
CA SER A 329 -22.00 9.78 -3.49
C SER A 329 -22.08 9.57 -2.00
N LYS A 330 -22.93 10.39 -1.41
CA LYS A 330 -23.24 10.31 0.00
C LYS A 330 -23.92 8.96 0.33
N GLU A 331 -24.69 8.38 -0.59
CA GLU A 331 -25.31 7.07 -0.40
C GLU A 331 -24.25 5.96 -0.28
N ASP A 332 -23.13 6.03 -1.01
CA ASP A 332 -22.02 5.08 -0.88
C ASP A 332 -21.19 5.29 0.39
N MET A 333 -21.21 6.49 0.97
CA MET A 333 -20.73 6.73 2.33
C MET A 333 -21.68 6.10 3.37
N HIS A 334 -22.95 5.90 3.01
CA HIS A 334 -24.02 5.33 3.84
C HIS A 334 -24.29 3.83 3.59
N THR A 335 -23.62 3.17 2.63
CA THR A 335 -23.73 1.71 2.44
C THR A 335 -23.04 0.91 3.56
N GLN A 336 -22.22 1.58 4.38
CA GLN A 336 -21.89 1.13 5.72
C GLN A 336 -22.72 1.97 6.70
N ASP A 337 -23.69 1.37 7.38
CA ASP A 337 -24.64 1.99 8.28
C ASP A 337 -24.02 3.03 9.24
N THR A 338 -23.95 4.31 8.84
CA THR A 338 -23.44 5.38 9.72
C THR A 338 -24.50 5.74 10.75
N ILE A 339 -24.19 5.62 12.04
CA ILE A 339 -25.12 6.00 13.11
C ILE A 339 -24.94 7.45 13.56
N LYS A 340 -23.76 8.03 13.33
CA LYS A 340 -23.45 9.42 13.64
C LYS A 340 -22.56 10.04 12.57
N THR A 341 -22.87 11.27 12.17
CA THR A 341 -22.03 12.06 11.26
C THR A 341 -21.93 13.49 11.73
N LEU A 342 -20.72 14.05 11.74
CA LEU A 342 -20.47 15.49 11.84
C LEU A 342 -19.80 15.95 10.54
N SER A 343 -20.10 17.18 10.12
CA SER A 343 -19.62 17.74 8.85
C SER A 343 -19.06 19.13 9.10
N PHE A 344 -17.85 19.39 8.61
CA PHE A 344 -17.16 20.66 8.77
C PHE A 344 -16.80 21.21 7.39
N LEU A 345 -17.22 22.43 7.10
CA LEU A 345 -16.87 23.11 5.86
C LEU A 345 -15.39 23.50 5.90
N LEU A 346 -14.70 23.23 4.81
CA LEU A 346 -13.30 23.62 4.65
C LEU A 346 -13.23 25.02 4.03
N LYS A 347 -12.26 25.82 4.48
CA LYS A 347 -11.99 27.14 3.91
C LYS A 347 -11.58 27.02 2.44
N ALA A 348 -11.87 28.09 1.69
CA ALA A 348 -11.68 28.13 0.24
C ALA A 348 -10.28 27.68 -0.20
N HIS A 349 -10.22 26.93 -1.31
CA HIS A 349 -9.00 26.40 -1.92
C HIS A 349 -8.25 25.31 -1.12
N THR A 350 -8.84 24.73 -0.07
CA THR A 350 -8.25 23.55 0.57
C THR A 350 -8.34 22.35 -0.39
N THR A 351 -7.20 21.76 -0.74
CA THR A 351 -7.13 20.60 -1.64
C THR A 351 -6.79 19.30 -0.90
N VAL A 352 -6.97 18.16 -1.56
CA VAL A 352 -6.50 16.86 -1.04
C VAL A 352 -5.00 16.92 -0.72
N GLU A 353 -4.20 17.56 -1.57
CA GLU A 353 -2.76 17.75 -1.34
C GLU A 353 -2.47 18.54 -0.05
N ASN A 354 -3.25 19.58 0.25
CA ASN A 354 -3.08 20.35 1.49
C ASN A 354 -3.32 19.49 2.73
N ILE A 355 -4.39 18.69 2.71
CA ILE A 355 -4.74 17.78 3.80
C ILE A 355 -3.68 16.68 3.96
N THR A 356 -3.24 16.07 2.86
CA THR A 356 -2.18 15.05 2.92
C THR A 356 -0.84 15.61 3.41
N LYS A 357 -0.47 16.82 2.98
CA LYS A 357 0.72 17.51 3.51
C LYS A 357 0.61 17.77 5.00
N LEU A 358 -0.57 18.16 5.49
CA LEU A 358 -0.81 18.36 6.91
C LEU A 358 -0.60 17.06 7.70
N ILE A 359 -1.26 15.97 7.28
CA ILE A 359 -1.12 14.62 7.86
C ILE A 359 0.37 14.25 7.97
N ASN A 360 1.09 14.30 6.84
CA ASN A 360 2.51 13.92 6.78
C ASN A 360 3.40 14.84 7.62
N SER A 361 3.16 16.16 7.60
CA SER A 361 3.97 17.12 8.36
C SER A 361 3.82 16.97 9.88
N LYS A 362 2.69 16.41 10.32
CA LYS A 362 2.35 16.14 11.71
C LYS A 362 2.61 14.68 12.10
N GLY A 363 3.07 13.84 11.16
CA GLY A 363 3.33 12.42 11.38
C GLY A 363 2.07 11.60 11.67
N ARG A 364 0.88 12.02 11.19
CA ARG A 364 -0.39 11.34 11.49
C ARG A 364 -0.58 10.03 10.75
N GLU A 365 0.25 9.76 9.75
CA GLU A 365 0.39 8.47 9.08
C GLU A 365 1.13 7.43 9.92
N ARG A 366 1.87 7.85 10.95
CA ARG A 366 2.63 6.98 11.86
C ARG A 366 1.88 6.88 13.20
N TYR A 367 0.99 5.90 13.28
CA TYR A 367 0.11 5.71 14.44
C TYR A 367 0.12 4.25 14.91
N THR A 368 0.05 4.04 16.22
CA THR A 368 -0.05 2.71 16.85
C THR A 368 -1.29 2.68 17.74
N PHE A 369 -2.18 1.71 17.50
CA PHE A 369 -3.40 1.46 18.25
C PHE A 369 -3.12 0.93 19.67
N THR A 370 -4.13 0.93 20.54
CA THR A 370 -4.02 0.28 21.85
C THR A 370 -3.98 -1.24 21.73
N GLU A 371 -3.79 -1.96 22.84
CA GLU A 371 -3.74 -3.44 22.84
C GLU A 371 -5.08 -4.04 22.41
N GLU A 372 -6.16 -3.34 22.68
CA GLU A 372 -7.54 -3.71 22.39
C GLU A 372 -8.00 -3.17 21.02
N GLU A 373 -7.06 -2.89 20.13
CA GLU A 373 -7.29 -2.36 18.78
C GLU A 373 -8.14 -1.07 18.73
N GLU A 374 -8.23 -0.35 19.84
CA GLU A 374 -8.88 0.95 19.91
C GLU A 374 -7.91 2.06 19.54
N GLY A 375 -8.41 3.11 18.89
CA GLY A 375 -7.59 4.26 18.52
C GLY A 375 -8.12 5.10 17.36
N CYS A 376 -9.08 4.58 16.59
CA CYS A 376 -9.69 5.32 15.47
C CYS A 376 -10.36 6.62 15.95
N ARG A 377 -11.07 6.58 17.08
CA ARG A 377 -11.72 7.74 17.73
C ARG A 377 -10.74 8.86 18.06
N PHE A 378 -9.60 8.51 18.67
CA PHE A 378 -8.55 9.46 19.01
C PHE A 378 -7.87 10.02 17.76
N TRP A 379 -7.61 9.18 16.75
CA TRP A 379 -7.01 9.61 15.49
C TRP A 379 -7.92 10.61 14.74
N VAL A 380 -9.22 10.31 14.62
CA VAL A 380 -10.21 11.17 13.97
C VAL A 380 -10.32 12.52 14.67
N TYR A 381 -10.39 12.51 16.01
CA TYR A 381 -10.36 13.75 16.80
C TYR A 381 -9.09 14.56 16.52
N THR A 382 -7.91 13.91 16.59
CA THR A 382 -6.62 14.56 16.39
C THR A 382 -6.53 15.17 14.99
N PHE A 383 -7.03 14.47 13.98
CA PHE A 383 -7.08 14.96 12.61
C PHE A 383 -7.93 16.23 12.47
N ILE A 384 -9.12 16.29 13.08
CA ILE A 384 -9.93 17.52 13.07
C ILE A 384 -9.29 18.64 13.87
N SER A 385 -8.67 18.33 15.02
CA SER A 385 -7.88 19.31 15.81
C SER A 385 -6.74 19.90 14.98
N ASP A 386 -6.01 19.09 14.21
CA ASP A 386 -4.96 19.58 13.31
C ASP A 386 -5.53 20.46 12.18
N LEU A 387 -6.70 20.12 11.62
CA LEU A 387 -7.37 20.95 10.61
C LEU A 387 -7.79 22.31 11.19
N GLU A 388 -8.31 22.35 12.42
CA GLU A 388 -8.68 23.60 13.09
C GLU A 388 -7.45 24.44 13.41
N ALA A 389 -6.39 23.83 13.95
CA ALA A 389 -5.13 24.51 14.26
C ALA A 389 -4.43 25.05 13.00
N ALA A 390 -4.55 24.36 11.86
CA ALA A 390 -4.10 24.84 10.55
C ALA A 390 -5.02 25.90 9.94
N GLY A 391 -6.17 26.16 10.56
CA GLY A 391 -7.17 27.12 10.11
C GLY A 391 -7.97 26.65 8.90
N TYR A 392 -8.01 25.36 8.58
CA TYR A 392 -8.77 24.80 7.46
C TYR A 392 -10.26 24.65 7.76
N VAL A 393 -10.64 24.44 9.02
CA VAL A 393 -12.04 24.43 9.49
C VAL A 393 -12.27 25.56 10.50
N ASP A 394 -13.53 25.79 10.86
CA ASP A 394 -13.90 26.84 11.81
C ASP A 394 -13.53 26.48 13.26
N ALA A 395 -13.32 27.51 14.09
CA ALA A 395 -13.03 27.32 15.50
C ALA A 395 -14.18 26.61 16.23
N GLY A 396 -13.84 25.66 17.10
CA GLY A 396 -14.81 24.81 17.81
C GLY A 396 -15.14 23.48 17.11
N SER A 397 -14.52 23.19 15.97
CA SER A 397 -14.61 21.90 15.28
C SER A 397 -13.94 20.79 16.09
N GLU A 398 -12.83 21.08 16.74
CA GLU A 398 -12.11 20.23 17.68
C GLU A 398 -13.01 19.80 18.83
N GLN A 399 -13.60 20.78 19.53
CA GLN A 399 -14.48 20.53 20.67
C GLN A 399 -15.70 19.68 20.27
N SER A 400 -16.32 20.02 19.12
CA SER A 400 -17.46 19.27 18.60
C SER A 400 -17.10 17.83 18.25
N SER A 401 -15.91 17.62 17.67
CA SER A 401 -15.40 16.29 17.33
C SER A 401 -15.12 15.47 18.58
N TRP A 402 -14.44 16.05 19.59
CA TRP A 402 -14.18 15.37 20.86
C TRP A 402 -15.46 14.93 21.55
N THR A 403 -16.45 15.83 21.62
CA THR A 403 -17.77 15.49 22.17
C THR A 403 -18.39 14.32 21.42
N ALA A 404 -18.34 14.29 20.09
CA ALA A 404 -18.96 13.22 19.30
C ALA A 404 -18.29 11.84 19.49
N VAL A 405 -16.95 11.79 19.50
CA VAL A 405 -16.19 10.53 19.59
C VAL A 405 -16.09 9.98 21.02
N SER A 406 -16.40 10.81 22.03
CA SER A 406 -16.43 10.42 23.45
C SER A 406 -17.69 9.64 23.86
N TYR A 407 -18.59 9.37 22.92
CA TYR A 407 -19.78 8.56 23.14
C TYR A 407 -19.78 7.32 22.25
N TYR A 408 -20.32 6.24 22.79
CA TYR A 408 -20.86 5.15 22.00
C TYR A 408 -22.29 5.50 21.60
N TRP A 409 -22.58 5.48 20.30
CA TRP A 409 -23.89 5.73 19.70
C TRP A 409 -24.58 4.38 19.47
N ARG A 410 -25.71 4.17 20.15
CA ARG A 410 -26.42 2.88 20.21
C ARG A 410 -27.40 2.73 19.06
N ASN A 411 -27.47 1.53 18.49
CA ASN A 411 -28.51 1.15 17.54
C ASN A 411 -29.80 0.73 18.27
N PRO A 412 -31.00 1.20 17.89
CA PRO A 412 -31.29 2.16 16.81
C PRO A 412 -31.20 3.64 17.23
N SER A 413 -31.15 3.95 18.53
CA SER A 413 -31.00 5.32 19.02
C SER A 413 -30.44 5.37 20.44
N GLY A 414 -29.90 6.53 20.83
CA GLY A 414 -29.30 6.79 22.14
C GLY A 414 -27.78 6.82 22.08
N TYR A 415 -27.18 7.21 23.20
CA TYR A 415 -25.73 7.24 23.34
C TYR A 415 -25.33 7.11 24.81
N GLU A 416 -24.13 6.62 25.06
CA GLU A 416 -23.54 6.49 26.39
C GLU A 416 -22.07 6.86 26.38
N ALA A 417 -21.58 7.44 27.49
CA ALA A 417 -20.21 7.92 27.57
C ALA A 417 -19.25 6.74 27.45
N ARG A 418 -18.29 6.84 26.54
CA ARG A 418 -17.28 5.80 26.30
C ARG A 418 -15.91 6.43 26.22
N THR A 419 -15.07 6.12 27.21
CA THR A 419 -13.68 6.59 27.25
C THR A 419 -13.00 6.34 25.91
N VAL A 420 -12.37 7.39 25.38
CA VAL A 420 -11.56 7.34 24.16
C VAL A 420 -10.18 6.80 24.56
N LYS A 421 -9.84 5.60 24.08
CA LYS A 421 -8.49 5.08 24.23
C LYS A 421 -7.57 5.76 23.21
N GLU A 422 -6.42 6.23 23.67
CA GLU A 422 -5.46 6.96 22.85
C GLU A 422 -4.38 6.01 22.34
N GLY A 423 -4.23 5.93 21.02
CA GLY A 423 -3.04 5.36 20.41
C GLY A 423 -1.86 6.33 20.44
N THR A 424 -0.70 5.87 19.99
CA THR A 424 0.55 6.64 20.03
C THR A 424 0.99 7.03 18.62
N PHE A 425 1.29 8.32 18.40
CA PHE A 425 1.97 8.81 17.19
C PHE A 425 3.49 8.70 17.36
N TYR A 426 4.24 8.36 16.31
CA TYR A 426 5.71 8.17 16.36
C TYR A 426 6.43 8.71 15.14
#